data_AF-A0A946DW42-F1
#
_entry.id   AF-A0A946DW42-F1
#
_cell.length_a   1.000
_cell.length_b   1.000
_cell.length_c   1.000
_cell.angle_alpha   90.00
_cell.angle_beta   90.00
_cell.angle_gamma   90.00
#
_symmetry.space_group_name_H-M   'P 1'
#
loop_
_entity.id
_entity.type
_entity.pdbx_description
1 polymer ?
#
loop_
_entity_poly.entity_id
_entity_poly.type
_entity_poly.pdbx_seq_one_letter_code
_entity_poly.pdbx_strand_id
1 'polypeptide(L)' 'MNVDVTRNILTDEVLSRFDLATEEATGLPNACYTSKEWLKDENTRLFAKTWMLAGFCHDIPGKGDACPVDLAGMPLV' A
#
# COMPACT_ATOMS: atom_id res chain seq x y z
N MET A 1 4.37 16.87 -8.52
CA MET A 1 4.20 15.65 -7.69
C MET A 1 2.95 14.98 -8.22
N ASN A 2 3.10 13.90 -9.00
CA ASN A 2 2.14 13.47 -10.02
C ASN A 2 0.88 12.83 -9.42
N VAL A 3 -0.18 13.63 -9.28
CA VAL A 3 -1.56 13.10 -9.16
C VAL A 3 -1.94 12.28 -10.42
N ASP A 4 -1.22 12.50 -11.52
CA ASP A 4 -1.48 11.92 -12.85
C ASP A 4 -1.28 10.41 -12.93
N VAL A 5 -0.29 9.81 -12.24
CA VAL A 5 0.00 8.37 -12.40
C VAL A 5 -1.14 7.53 -11.85
N THR A 6 -1.62 7.85 -10.64
CA THR A 6 -2.75 7.11 -10.04
C THR A 6 -4.02 7.23 -10.87
N ARG A 7 -4.31 8.45 -11.33
CA ARG A 7 -5.56 8.77 -12.04
C ARG A 7 -5.60 8.24 -13.47
N ASN A 8 -4.43 8.00 -14.06
CA ASN A 8 -4.30 7.33 -15.36
C ASN A 8 -4.50 5.80 -15.27
N ILE A 9 -4.26 5.19 -14.11
CA ILE A 9 -4.38 3.73 -13.91
C ILE A 9 -5.73 3.36 -13.29
N LEU A 10 -6.18 4.08 -12.26
CA LEU A 10 -7.50 3.93 -11.67
C LEU A 10 -8.45 4.98 -12.26
N THR A 11 -8.82 4.77 -13.52
CA THR A 11 -9.86 5.57 -14.18
C THR A 11 -11.24 5.22 -13.61
N ASP A 12 -12.23 6.09 -13.83
CA ASP A 12 -13.60 5.84 -13.40
C ASP A 12 -14.16 4.51 -13.96
N GLU A 13 -13.77 4.15 -15.19
CA GLU A 13 -14.13 2.88 -15.81
C GLU A 13 -13.50 1.66 -15.12
N VAL A 14 -12.26 1.78 -14.65
CA VAL A 14 -11.62 0.71 -13.86
C VAL A 14 -12.30 0.59 -12.50
N LEU A 15 -12.61 1.72 -11.87
CA LEU A 15 -13.26 1.75 -10.57
C LEU A 15 -14.68 1.17 -10.61
N SER A 16 -15.45 1.43 -11.67
CA SER A 16 -16.81 0.91 -11.81
C SER A 16 -16.88 -0.63 -11.88
N ARG A 17 -15.76 -1.31 -12.17
CA ARG A 17 -15.70 -2.78 -12.21
C ARG A 17 -15.79 -3.40 -10.83
N PHE A 18 -15.49 -2.65 -9.77
CA PHE A 18 -15.59 -3.12 -8.38
C PHE A 18 -17.03 -3.16 -7.87
N ASP A 19 -17.96 -2.49 -8.56
CA ASP A 19 -19.39 -2.52 -8.23
C ASP A 19 -20.13 -3.70 -8.90
N LEU A 20 -19.46 -4.45 -9.78
CA LEU A 20 -20.04 -5.63 -10.44
C LEU A 20 -20.14 -6.82 -9.49
N ALA A 21 -20.98 -7.79 -9.85
CA ALA A 21 -21.06 -9.07 -9.14
C ALA A 21 -19.70 -9.77 -9.16
N THR A 22 -19.39 -10.56 -8.12
CA THR A 22 -18.05 -11.17 -7.95
C THR A 22 -17.65 -12.06 -9.13
N GLU A 23 -18.60 -12.70 -9.79
CA GLU A 23 -18.40 -13.50 -11.00
C GLU A 23 -17.99 -12.69 -12.24
N GLU A 24 -18.27 -11.39 -12.27
CA GLU A 24 -18.01 -10.48 -13.40
C GLU A 24 -16.94 -9.43 -13.08
N ALA A 25 -16.71 -9.16 -11.80
CA ALA A 25 -15.72 -8.20 -11.34
C ALA A 25 -14.29 -8.65 -11.69
N THR A 26 -13.44 -7.70 -12.06
CA THR A 26 -12.03 -7.95 -12.34
C THR A 26 -11.15 -7.36 -11.26
N GLY A 27 -9.95 -7.92 -11.08
CA GLY A 27 -8.93 -7.34 -10.20
C GLY A 27 -8.41 -5.98 -10.67
N LEU A 28 -7.46 -5.44 -9.91
CA LEU A 28 -6.78 -4.19 -10.27
C LEU A 28 -6.01 -4.34 -11.60
N PRO A 29 -5.76 -3.25 -12.33
CA PRO A 29 -4.88 -3.26 -13.49
C PRO A 29 -3.49 -3.83 -13.16
N ASN A 30 -2.85 -4.49 -14.14
CA ASN A 30 -1.53 -5.11 -13.97
C ASN A 30 -0.49 -4.15 -13.37
N ALA A 31 -0.52 -2.88 -13.78
CA ALA A 31 0.39 -1.86 -13.29
C ALA A 31 0.37 -1.67 -11.76
N CYS A 32 -0.77 -1.92 -11.11
CA CYS A 32 -0.88 -1.85 -9.65
C CYS A 32 -0.05 -2.93 -8.92
N TYR A 33 0.36 -3.99 -9.61
CA TYR A 33 1.16 -5.08 -9.05
C TYR A 33 2.63 -5.05 -9.49
N THR A 34 2.93 -4.42 -10.63
CA THR A 34 4.25 -4.53 -11.27
C THR A 34 4.98 -3.19 -11.43
N SER A 35 4.27 -2.06 -11.37
CA SER A 35 4.88 -0.75 -11.57
C SER A 35 5.60 -0.26 -10.31
N LYS A 36 6.88 0.08 -10.47
CA LYS A 36 7.69 0.70 -9.40
C LYS A 36 7.20 2.12 -9.05
N GLU A 37 6.70 2.86 -10.04
CA GLU A 37 6.17 4.21 -9.82
C GLU A 37 4.88 4.16 -9.01
N TRP A 38 4.01 3.18 -9.31
CA TRP A 38 2.79 2.94 -8.54
C TRP A 38 3.10 2.60 -7.08
N LEU A 39 4.01 1.65 -6.85
CA LEU A 39 4.42 1.25 -5.51
C LEU A 39 4.97 2.42 -4.70
N LYS A 40 5.77 3.30 -5.32
CA LYS A 40 6.30 4.50 -4.67
C LYS A 40 5.19 5.45 -4.23
N ASP A 41 4.16 5.63 -5.06
CA ASP A 41 3.00 6.45 -4.71
C ASP A 41 2.16 5.82 -3.60
N GLU A 42 1.96 4.50 -3.61
CA GLU A 42 1.28 3.78 -2.52
C GLU A 42 2.01 3.95 -1.18
N ASN A 43 3.34 3.78 -1.18
CA ASN A 43 4.17 3.95 0.01
C ASN A 43 4.02 5.35 0.62
N THR A 44 3.96 6.39 -0.21
CA THR A 44 3.89 7.78 0.26
C THR A 44 2.47 8.28 0.59
N ARG A 45 1.44 7.75 -0.09
CA ARG A 45 0.07 8.28 0.02
C ARG A 45 -0.89 7.40 0.81
N LEU A 46 -0.69 6.08 0.78
CA LEU A 46 -1.54 5.12 1.47
C LEU A 46 -0.84 4.62 2.74
N PHE A 47 0.30 3.94 2.60
CA PHE A 47 0.96 3.28 3.72
C PHE A 47 1.51 4.27 4.76
N ALA A 48 2.15 5.37 4.33
CA ALA A 48 2.62 6.41 5.26
C ALA A 48 1.51 7.17 6.00
N LYS A 49 0.24 7.01 5.60
CA LYS A 49 -0.91 7.73 6.18
C LYS A 49 -1.94 6.81 6.84
N THR A 50 -1.64 5.51 6.93
CA THR A 50 -2.53 4.49 7.47
C THR A 50 -1.84 3.77 8.63
N TRP A 51 -2.63 3.26 9.58
CA TRP A 51 -2.10 2.41 10.64
C TRP A 51 -1.59 1.09 10.09
N MET A 52 -0.33 0.76 10.40
CA MET A 52 0.35 -0.46 10.00
C MET A 52 0.80 -1.21 11.25
N LEU A 53 0.55 -2.52 11.29
CA LEU A 53 1.09 -3.38 12.34
C LEU A 53 2.62 -3.48 12.16
N ALA A 54 3.38 -3.06 13.17
CA ALA A 54 4.85 -3.04 13.13
C ALA A 54 5.52 -4.16 13.95
N GLY A 55 4.78 -4.83 14.85
CA GLY A 55 5.31 -5.90 15.71
C GLY A 55 4.41 -6.16 16.91
N PHE A 56 4.83 -7.07 17.79
CA PHE A 56 4.11 -7.40 19.02
C PHE A 56 4.91 -7.03 20.27
N CYS A 57 4.21 -6.75 21.37
CA CYS A 57 4.88 -6.37 22.63
C CYS A 57 5.81 -7.46 23.19
N HIS A 58 5.57 -8.74 22.88
CA HIS A 58 6.42 -9.84 23.35
C HIS A 58 7.73 -9.97 22.56
N ASP A 59 7.86 -9.30 21.41
CA ASP A 59 9.10 -9.22 20.64
C ASP A 59 10.12 -8.25 21.27
N ILE A 60 9.64 -7.37 22.16
CA ILE A 60 10.44 -6.38 22.90
C ILE A 60 10.15 -6.44 24.42
N PRO A 61 10.46 -7.57 25.08
CA PRO A 61 10.05 -7.83 26.46
C PRO A 61 10.77 -6.95 27.50
N GLY A 62 11.95 -6.43 27.16
CA GLY A 62 12.83 -5.68 28.05
C GLY A 62 12.85 -4.18 27.78
N LYS A 63 13.23 -3.41 28.81
CA LYS A 63 13.53 -1.98 28.63
C LYS A 63 14.79 -1.83 27.80
N GLY A 64 14.71 -1.05 26.73
CA GLY A 64 15.83 -0.82 25.81
C GLY A 64 15.88 -1.79 24.64
N ASP A 65 14.97 -2.77 24.58
CA ASP A 65 14.81 -3.60 23.40
C ASP A 65 14.19 -2.76 22.27
N ALA A 66 14.74 -2.91 21.07
CA ALA A 66 14.21 -2.33 19.85
C ALA A 66 14.14 -3.45 18.81
N CYS A 67 13.09 -3.42 17.99
CA CYS A 67 12.93 -4.31 16.84
C CYS A 67 12.78 -3.44 15.59
N PRO A 68 13.89 -3.00 14.97
CA PRO A 68 13.83 -2.23 13.75
C PRO A 68 13.13 -3.01 12.64
N VAL A 69 12.24 -2.36 11.90
CA VAL A 69 11.51 -2.96 10.78
C VAL A 69 11.50 -2.03 9.58
N ASP A 70 11.55 -2.61 8.38
CA ASP A 70 11.31 -1.88 7.14
C ASP A 70 9.84 -2.00 6.75
N LEU A 71 9.08 -0.91 6.87
CA LEU A 71 7.68 -0.84 6.46
C LEU A 71 7.53 0.01 5.21
N ALA A 72 6.99 -0.57 4.14
CA ALA A 72 6.76 0.13 2.86
C ALA A 72 8.03 0.85 2.34
N GLY A 73 9.20 0.24 2.53
CA GLY A 73 10.49 0.81 2.14
C GLY A 73 11.00 1.95 3.03
N MET A 74 10.42 2.13 4.22
CA MET A 74 10.85 3.09 5.22
C MET A 74 11.33 2.37 6.48
N PRO A 75 12.56 2.64 6.96
CA PRO A 75 13.05 2.05 8.20
C PRO A 75 12.37 2.72 9.41
N LEU A 76 11.93 1.91 10.37
CA LEU A 76 11.34 2.33 11.64
C LEU A 76 12.11 1.71 12.80
N VAL A 77 12.33 2.51 13.86
CA VAL A 77 12.98 2.12 15.12
C VAL A 77 12.17 2.66 16.29
#